data_AF-A0A537DGV8-F1
#
_entry.id   AF-A0A537DGV8-F1
#
_cell.length_a   1.000
_cell.length_b   1.000
_cell.length_c   1.000
_cell.angle_alpha   90.00
_cell.angle_beta   90.00
_cell.angle_gamma   90.00
#
_symmetry.space_group_name_H-M   'P 1'
#
loop_
_entity.id
_entity.type
_entity.pdbx_description
1 polymer ?
#
loop_
_entity_poly.entity_id
_entity_poly.type
_entity_poly.pdbx_seq_one_letter_code
_entity_poly.pdbx_strand_id
1 'polypeptide(L)'
;LFYEFEDDPRAFADCDEFMLGPYLLVANVVEPGARERRVYLPSGVDAWYDFHSGAYHQPGSEVIVAAPLDRIPIFARAGAMLPLTGSDDSSRLHDEPSRHLRVFASPGTASTSSALYEDDGISLRYRDGDYAEVAFNLETTPTEIMLTARVTGHYALPYRQITVGFAPGEQRRVSLSGVGVALVSAT
;
A
#
# COMPACT_ATOMS: atom_id res chain seq x y z
N LEU A 1 -15.47 6.93 -5.12
CA LEU A 1 -14.99 7.29 -3.77
C LEU A 1 -16.03 7.08 -2.66
N PHE A 2 -17.30 7.44 -2.90
CA PHE A 2 -18.40 7.32 -1.93
C PHE A 2 -18.51 5.99 -1.14
N TYR A 3 -18.13 4.84 -1.70
CA TYR A 3 -18.16 3.55 -0.98
C TYR A 3 -17.24 3.50 0.24
N GLU A 4 -16.10 4.21 0.21
CA GLU A 4 -15.09 4.16 1.27
C GLU A 4 -15.20 5.38 2.23
N PHE A 5 -15.84 6.46 1.78
CA PHE A 5 -15.89 7.76 2.48
C PHE A 5 -17.32 8.29 2.60
N GLU A 6 -18.19 7.52 3.24
CA GLU A 6 -19.62 7.84 3.36
C GLU A 6 -19.91 9.11 4.18
N ASP A 7 -19.04 9.44 5.13
CA ASP A 7 -19.13 10.64 5.97
C ASP A 7 -18.57 11.90 5.30
N ASP A 8 -18.04 11.80 4.07
CA ASP A 8 -17.47 12.91 3.32
C ASP A 8 -18.40 13.32 2.17
N PRO A 9 -19.17 14.43 2.29
CA PRO A 9 -20.10 14.84 1.25
C PRO A 9 -19.44 15.11 -0.12
N ARG A 10 -18.15 15.46 -0.15
CA ARG A 10 -17.43 15.68 -1.42
C ARG A 10 -17.08 14.38 -2.12
N ALA A 11 -17.03 13.25 -1.42
CA ALA A 11 -16.78 11.94 -2.03
C ALA A 11 -17.96 11.42 -2.90
N PHE A 12 -19.11 12.10 -2.84
CA PHE A 12 -20.29 11.85 -3.67
C PHE A 12 -20.32 12.67 -4.96
N ALA A 13 -19.40 13.62 -5.13
CA ALA A 13 -19.31 14.38 -6.37
C ALA A 13 -18.88 13.48 -7.54
N ASP A 14 -19.41 13.75 -8.72
CA ASP A 14 -18.97 13.10 -9.97
C ASP A 14 -17.48 13.40 -10.17
N CYS A 15 -16.70 12.34 -10.38
CA CYS A 15 -15.25 12.39 -10.42
C CYS A 15 -14.71 11.14 -11.16
N ASP A 16 -13.47 11.20 -11.66
CA ASP A 16 -12.81 10.05 -12.32
C ASP A 16 -11.83 9.32 -11.39
N GLU A 17 -11.81 9.72 -10.12
CA GLU A 17 -11.05 9.11 -9.04
C GLU A 17 -11.74 7.84 -8.50
N PHE A 18 -10.95 6.80 -8.26
CA PHE A 18 -11.45 5.58 -7.62
C PHE A 18 -10.44 5.00 -6.64
N MET A 19 -10.96 4.19 -5.70
CA MET A 19 -10.13 3.42 -4.79
C MET A 19 -9.77 2.08 -5.44
N LEU A 20 -8.48 1.76 -5.51
CA LEU A 20 -7.95 0.45 -5.86
C LEU A 20 -7.60 -0.30 -4.58
N GLY A 21 -8.49 -1.22 -4.19
CA GLY A 21 -8.48 -1.77 -2.84
C GLY A 21 -8.68 -0.66 -1.79
N PRO A 22 -8.38 -0.93 -0.51
CA PRO A 22 -8.65 0.01 0.58
C PRO A 22 -7.61 1.14 0.72
N TYR A 23 -6.48 1.06 -0.01
CA TYR A 23 -5.29 1.85 0.30
C TYR A 23 -4.82 2.79 -0.82
N LEU A 24 -5.28 2.64 -2.06
CA LEU A 24 -4.82 3.46 -3.18
C LEU A 24 -5.97 4.25 -3.79
N LEU A 25 -5.82 5.58 -3.84
CA LEU A 25 -6.67 6.43 -4.67
C LEU A 25 -5.96 6.66 -6.01
N VAL A 26 -6.61 6.29 -7.11
CA VAL A 26 -6.10 6.45 -8.47
C VAL A 26 -6.84 7.60 -9.13
N ALA A 27 -6.09 8.57 -9.67
CA ALA A 27 -6.64 9.76 -10.31
C ALA A 27 -6.14 9.84 -11.77
N ASN A 28 -6.76 9.08 -12.66
CA ASN A 28 -6.39 9.01 -14.09
C ASN A 28 -6.42 10.38 -14.76
N VAL A 29 -5.62 10.62 -15.79
CA VAL A 29 -5.70 11.85 -16.61
C VAL A 29 -6.48 11.54 -17.88
N VAL A 30 -7.60 12.22 -18.11
CA VAL A 30 -8.54 11.86 -19.18
C VAL A 30 -8.66 12.96 -20.26
N GLU A 31 -8.10 14.13 -20.01
CA GLU A 31 -8.10 15.28 -20.90
C GLU A 31 -6.90 15.29 -21.85
N PRO A 32 -7.11 15.43 -23.18
CA PRO A 32 -6.01 15.50 -24.13
C PRO A 32 -5.04 16.65 -23.82
N GLY A 33 -3.75 16.32 -23.73
CA GLY A 33 -2.69 17.31 -23.53
C GLY A 33 -2.50 17.80 -22.09
N ALA A 34 -3.34 17.37 -21.14
CA ALA A 34 -3.15 17.70 -19.74
C ALA A 34 -1.79 17.20 -19.21
N ARG A 35 -1.16 18.02 -18.36
CA ARG A 35 0.12 17.73 -17.68
C ARG A 35 0.06 17.95 -16.18
N GLU A 36 -1.10 18.35 -15.69
CA GLU A 36 -1.43 18.51 -14.30
C GLU A 36 -2.88 18.08 -14.10
N ARG A 37 -3.20 17.63 -12.89
CA ARG A 37 -4.56 17.25 -12.51
C ARG A 37 -4.89 17.84 -11.15
N ARG A 38 -6.09 18.37 -11.02
CA ARG A 38 -6.68 18.73 -9.74
C ARG A 38 -7.35 17.50 -9.16
N VAL A 39 -6.97 17.11 -7.94
CA VAL A 39 -7.44 15.88 -7.29
C VAL A 39 -8.00 16.23 -5.92
N TYR A 40 -9.20 15.76 -5.64
CA TYR A 40 -9.74 15.78 -4.29
C TYR A 40 -9.25 14.56 -3.50
N LEU A 41 -8.69 14.81 -2.32
CA LEU A 41 -8.24 13.77 -1.40
C LEU A 41 -9.23 13.69 -0.24
N PRO A 42 -10.01 12.60 -0.11
CA PRO A 42 -11.06 12.47 0.91
C PRO A 42 -10.57 12.67 2.34
N SER A 43 -11.46 13.13 3.20
CA SER A 43 -11.27 13.19 4.65
C SER A 43 -11.55 11.83 5.32
N GLY A 44 -11.56 11.77 6.66
CA GLY A 44 -11.84 10.53 7.41
C GLY A 44 -10.65 9.55 7.51
N VAL A 45 -9.45 9.99 7.10
CA VAL A 45 -8.19 9.24 7.22
C VAL A 45 -7.11 10.13 7.84
N ASP A 46 -5.99 9.54 8.27
CA ASP A 46 -4.91 10.31 8.91
C ASP A 46 -4.09 11.15 7.91
N ALA A 47 -3.82 10.58 6.74
CA ALA A 47 -3.04 11.21 5.69
C ALA A 47 -3.23 10.55 4.33
N TRP A 48 -2.86 11.31 3.30
CA TRP A 48 -2.58 10.78 1.97
C TRP A 48 -1.11 11.04 1.63
N TYR A 49 -0.51 10.10 0.91
CA TYR A 49 0.85 10.20 0.41
C TYR A 49 0.84 10.07 -1.10
N ASP A 50 1.47 10.99 -1.82
CA ASP A 50 1.74 10.78 -3.24
C ASP A 50 2.57 9.49 -3.38
N PHE A 51 2.05 8.53 -4.14
CA PHE A 51 2.65 7.20 -4.26
C PHE A 51 4.04 7.27 -4.89
N HIS A 52 4.36 8.26 -5.71
CA HIS A 52 5.63 8.30 -6.43
C HIS A 52 6.73 8.94 -5.59
N SER A 53 6.45 10.11 -5.05
CA SER A 53 7.39 10.95 -4.30
C SER A 53 7.38 10.69 -2.80
N GLY A 54 6.30 10.12 -2.25
CA GLY A 54 6.06 10.04 -0.81
C GLY A 54 5.64 11.36 -0.18
N ALA A 55 5.33 12.39 -0.97
CA ALA A 55 4.90 13.69 -0.45
C ALA A 55 3.60 13.56 0.35
N TYR A 56 3.55 14.19 1.52
CA TYR A 56 2.37 14.20 2.38
C TYR A 56 1.32 15.19 1.85
N HIS A 57 0.05 14.77 1.94
CA HIS A 57 -1.11 15.59 1.68
C HIS A 57 -2.14 15.48 2.81
N GLN A 58 -2.70 16.62 3.18
CA GLN A 58 -3.72 16.70 4.22
C GLN A 58 -5.03 16.04 3.73
N PRO A 59 -5.68 15.20 4.54
CA PRO A 59 -7.02 14.68 4.26
C PRO A 59 -8.05 15.81 4.07
N GLY A 60 -9.00 15.61 3.16
CA GLY A 60 -10.00 16.62 2.82
C GLY A 60 -9.46 17.81 2.02
N SER A 61 -8.25 17.73 1.46
CA SER A 61 -7.68 18.79 0.64
C SER A 61 -7.93 18.57 -0.86
N GLU A 62 -7.86 19.65 -1.62
CA GLU A 62 -7.76 19.60 -3.08
C GLU A 62 -6.33 19.97 -3.45
N VAL A 63 -5.70 19.17 -4.31
CA VAL A 63 -4.29 19.33 -4.69
C VAL A 63 -4.16 19.39 -6.21
N ILE A 64 -3.22 20.21 -6.69
CA ILE A 64 -2.82 20.21 -8.10
C ILE A 64 -1.51 19.45 -8.19
N VAL A 65 -1.50 18.35 -8.95
CA VAL A 65 -0.35 17.45 -9.06
C VAL A 65 0.10 17.31 -10.49
N ALA A 66 1.40 17.08 -10.66
CA ALA A 66 1.99 16.83 -11.97
C ALA A 66 1.48 15.50 -12.54
N ALA A 67 1.13 15.52 -13.82
CA ALA A 67 0.64 14.39 -14.59
C ALA A 67 1.49 14.24 -15.88
N PRO A 68 2.79 13.94 -15.74
CA PRO A 68 3.65 13.69 -16.90
C PRO A 68 3.21 12.43 -17.65
N LEU A 69 3.70 12.24 -18.88
CA LEU A 69 3.24 11.15 -19.76
C LEU A 69 3.61 9.74 -19.26
N ASP A 70 4.58 9.61 -18.38
CA ASP A 70 5.15 8.35 -17.90
C ASP A 70 4.48 7.82 -16.64
N ARG A 71 3.58 8.57 -16.00
CA ARG A 71 2.84 8.12 -14.82
C ARG A 71 1.53 8.86 -14.60
N ILE A 72 0.59 8.18 -13.96
CA ILE A 72 -0.65 8.78 -13.46
C ILE A 72 -0.52 9.14 -11.97
N PRO A 73 -1.23 10.17 -11.48
CA PRO A 73 -1.33 10.44 -10.05
C PRO A 73 -1.98 9.29 -9.28
N ILE A 74 -1.31 8.85 -8.22
CA ILE A 74 -1.76 7.80 -7.30
C ILE A 74 -1.43 8.25 -5.89
N PHE A 75 -2.36 8.06 -4.95
CA PHE A 75 -2.17 8.42 -3.55
C PHE A 75 -2.39 7.22 -2.66
N ALA A 76 -1.43 6.94 -1.78
CA ALA A 76 -1.54 5.93 -0.75
C ALA A 76 -2.14 6.53 0.52
N ARG A 77 -3.16 5.87 1.07
CA ARG A 77 -3.72 6.19 2.39
C ARG A 77 -2.71 5.84 3.48
N ALA A 78 -2.63 6.66 4.53
CA ALA A 78 -1.88 6.33 5.74
C ALA A 78 -2.25 4.94 6.30
N GLY A 79 -1.25 4.19 6.74
CA GLY A 79 -1.38 2.81 7.19
C GLY A 79 -1.26 1.77 6.06
N ALA A 80 -1.16 2.20 4.80
CA ALA A 80 -1.01 1.28 3.69
C ALA A 80 0.27 0.45 3.81
N MET A 81 0.10 -0.87 3.71
CA MET A 81 1.16 -1.87 3.61
C MET A 81 0.93 -2.59 2.28
N LEU A 82 1.61 -2.15 1.23
CA LEU A 82 1.37 -2.59 -0.15
C LEU A 82 2.39 -3.68 -0.53
N PRO A 83 1.96 -4.94 -0.69
CA PRO A 83 2.83 -6.00 -1.20
C PRO A 83 3.17 -5.74 -2.66
N LEU A 84 4.44 -5.89 -3.00
CA LEU A 84 5.01 -5.74 -4.33
C LEU A 84 6.00 -6.89 -4.58
N THR A 85 6.39 -7.09 -5.83
CA THR A 85 7.49 -7.97 -6.21
C THR A 85 8.80 -7.18 -6.24
N GLY A 86 9.93 -7.85 -6.04
CA GLY A 86 11.26 -7.25 -6.22
C GLY A 86 11.78 -7.31 -7.65
N SER A 87 10.96 -7.84 -8.55
CA SER A 87 11.27 -8.06 -9.95
C SER A 87 10.22 -7.35 -10.81
N ASP A 88 10.68 -6.68 -11.85
CA ASP A 88 9.86 -6.16 -12.94
C ASP A 88 9.52 -7.26 -13.98
N ASP A 89 10.05 -8.49 -13.79
CA ASP A 89 9.78 -9.63 -14.65
C ASP A 89 8.41 -10.25 -14.35
N SER A 90 7.42 -9.87 -15.16
CA SER A 90 6.06 -10.39 -15.06
C SER A 90 5.90 -11.83 -15.56
N SER A 91 6.96 -12.52 -15.99
CA SER A 91 6.88 -13.92 -16.44
C SER A 91 6.82 -14.94 -15.30
N ARG A 92 7.15 -14.52 -14.06
CA ARG A 92 7.28 -15.38 -12.87
C ARG A 92 6.23 -15.14 -11.80
N LEU A 93 5.00 -14.79 -12.20
CA LEU A 93 3.94 -14.39 -11.25
C LEU A 93 3.64 -15.45 -10.17
N HIS A 94 3.81 -16.74 -10.47
CA HIS A 94 3.47 -17.84 -9.56
C HIS A 94 4.64 -18.35 -8.70
N ASP A 95 5.88 -18.03 -9.05
CA ASP A 95 7.08 -18.55 -8.37
C ASP A 95 8.12 -17.46 -8.04
N GLU A 96 7.72 -16.19 -8.11
CA GLU A 96 8.59 -15.04 -7.79
C GLU A 96 9.17 -15.19 -6.37
N PRO A 97 10.50 -15.34 -6.23
CA PRO A 97 11.14 -15.63 -4.94
C PRO A 97 11.36 -14.39 -4.08
N SER A 98 10.92 -13.21 -4.52
CA SER A 98 11.05 -11.96 -3.77
C SER A 98 9.68 -11.36 -3.40
N ARG A 99 9.65 -10.69 -2.25
CA ARG A 99 8.53 -9.85 -1.83
C ARG A 99 9.07 -8.56 -1.27
N HIS A 100 8.43 -7.47 -1.67
CA HIS A 100 8.63 -6.15 -1.12
C HIS A 100 7.33 -5.70 -0.45
N LEU A 101 7.44 -4.93 0.63
CA LEU A 101 6.31 -4.30 1.29
C LEU A 101 6.58 -2.81 1.35
N ARG A 102 5.81 -2.04 0.58
CA ARG A 102 5.89 -0.58 0.63
C ARG A 102 4.92 -0.05 1.67
N VAL A 103 5.46 0.64 2.67
CA VAL A 103 4.72 1.11 3.83
C VAL A 103 4.59 2.63 3.81
N PHE A 104 3.35 3.10 3.90
CA PHE A 104 3.00 4.52 4.07
C PHE A 104 2.46 4.70 5.49
N ALA A 105 3.36 4.77 6.46
CA ALA A 105 3.01 4.79 7.88
C ALA A 105 2.29 6.09 8.27
N SER A 106 1.23 5.98 9.09
CA SER A 106 0.54 7.16 9.65
C SER A 106 1.55 8.07 10.37
N PRO A 107 1.43 9.41 10.25
CA PRO A 107 2.34 10.35 10.92
C PRO A 107 2.08 10.42 12.43
N GLY A 108 0.89 10.01 12.86
CA GLY A 108 0.46 10.02 14.25
C GLY A 108 0.53 8.66 14.93
N THR A 109 -0.13 8.57 16.08
CA THR A 109 -0.34 7.30 16.78
C THR A 109 -1.49 6.54 16.12
N ALA A 110 -1.18 5.40 15.50
CA ALA A 110 -2.16 4.57 14.82
C ALA A 110 -1.77 3.09 14.88
N SER A 111 -2.75 2.22 14.65
CA SER A 111 -2.56 0.78 14.47
C SER A 111 -3.33 0.34 13.22
N THR A 112 -2.68 -0.42 12.36
CA THR A 112 -3.27 -0.93 11.11
C THR A 112 -2.84 -2.36 10.87
N SER A 113 -3.79 -3.20 10.46
CA SER A 113 -3.53 -4.60 10.10
C SER A 113 -3.81 -4.84 8.63
N SER A 114 -3.05 -5.75 8.02
CA SER A 114 -3.26 -6.21 6.65
C SER A 114 -2.79 -7.65 6.52
N ALA A 115 -3.16 -8.33 5.45
CA ALA A 115 -2.70 -9.68 5.16
C ALA A 115 -2.32 -9.81 3.68
N LEU A 116 -1.21 -10.50 3.42
CA LEU A 116 -0.86 -11.00 2.09
C LEU A 116 -1.24 -12.47 2.00
N TYR A 117 -2.11 -12.79 1.04
CA TYR A 117 -2.53 -14.16 0.74
C TYR A 117 -1.60 -14.78 -0.29
N GLU A 118 -1.18 -16.02 -0.05
CA GLU A 118 -0.25 -16.77 -0.90
C GLU A 118 -0.76 -18.19 -1.13
N ASP A 119 -0.83 -18.61 -2.39
CA ASP A 119 -1.07 -19.97 -2.83
C ASP A 119 -0.23 -20.27 -4.08
N ASP A 120 -0.49 -21.37 -4.78
CA ASP A 120 0.25 -21.70 -6.01
C ASP A 120 -0.24 -20.91 -7.24
N GLY A 121 -1.34 -20.16 -7.13
CA GLY A 121 -1.96 -19.36 -8.19
C GLY A 121 -2.40 -20.15 -9.42
N ILE A 122 -2.37 -21.49 -9.39
CA ILE A 122 -2.57 -22.36 -10.56
C ILE A 122 -3.69 -23.37 -10.31
N SER A 123 -3.68 -23.99 -9.13
CA SER A 123 -4.58 -25.08 -8.78
C SER A 123 -5.74 -24.61 -7.91
N LEU A 124 -6.63 -25.55 -7.56
CA LEU A 124 -7.71 -25.31 -6.60
C LEU A 124 -7.37 -25.80 -5.19
N ARG A 125 -6.11 -26.16 -4.90
CA ARG A 125 -5.73 -26.72 -3.59
C ARG A 125 -5.93 -25.74 -2.43
N TYR A 126 -6.03 -24.44 -2.72
CA TYR A 126 -6.44 -23.44 -1.74
C TYR A 126 -7.78 -23.77 -1.08
N ARG A 127 -8.69 -24.46 -1.78
CA ARG A 127 -9.98 -24.94 -1.25
C ARG A 127 -9.83 -26.05 -0.21
N ASP A 128 -8.73 -26.79 -0.27
CA ASP A 128 -8.36 -27.84 0.67
C ASP A 128 -7.42 -27.31 1.78
N GLY A 129 -7.23 -25.98 1.85
CA GLY A 129 -6.40 -25.32 2.86
C GLY A 129 -4.92 -25.17 2.47
N ASP A 130 -4.52 -25.46 1.23
CA ASP A 130 -3.16 -25.25 0.73
C ASP A 130 -2.94 -23.78 0.32
N TYR A 131 -2.94 -22.91 1.32
CA TYR A 131 -2.59 -21.50 1.20
C TYR A 131 -1.80 -21.07 2.45
N ALA A 132 -1.21 -19.88 2.39
CA ALA A 132 -0.60 -19.20 3.52
C ALA A 132 -1.07 -17.76 3.58
N GLU A 133 -1.14 -17.22 4.78
CA GLU A 133 -1.37 -15.79 5.01
C GLU A 133 -0.17 -15.21 5.75
N VAL A 134 0.33 -14.08 5.26
CA VAL A 134 1.28 -13.25 5.99
C VAL A 134 0.52 -12.08 6.59
N ALA A 135 0.17 -12.20 7.87
CA ALA A 135 -0.51 -11.15 8.61
C ALA A 135 0.51 -10.09 9.06
N PHE A 136 0.27 -8.83 8.71
CA PHE A 136 1.05 -7.67 9.12
C PHE A 136 0.29 -6.84 10.15
N ASN A 137 0.99 -6.37 11.18
CA ASN A 137 0.50 -5.31 12.06
C ASN A 137 1.52 -4.19 12.09
N LEU A 138 1.04 -2.99 11.78
CA LEU A 138 1.78 -1.75 11.80
C LEU A 138 1.29 -0.90 12.97
N GLU A 139 2.20 -0.54 13.87
CA GLU A 139 1.96 0.43 14.92
C GLU A 139 2.87 1.63 14.69
N THR A 140 2.31 2.83 14.78
CA THR A 140 3.04 4.08 14.57
C THR A 140 2.88 5.00 15.77
N THR A 141 3.89 5.83 15.98
CA THR A 141 3.85 7.04 16.80
C THR A 141 4.54 8.18 16.02
N PRO A 142 4.54 9.41 16.54
CA PRO A 142 5.33 10.49 15.93
C PRO A 142 6.84 10.21 15.83
N THR A 143 7.38 9.26 16.60
CA THR A 143 8.84 9.00 16.66
C THR A 143 9.25 7.58 16.28
N GLU A 144 8.31 6.62 16.26
CA GLU A 144 8.62 5.21 16.06
C GLU A 144 7.61 4.53 15.11
N ILE A 145 8.09 3.53 14.39
CA ILE A 145 7.31 2.62 13.57
C ILE A 145 7.67 1.20 13.98
N MET A 146 6.68 0.39 14.34
CA MET A 146 6.83 -1.03 14.59
C MET A 146 6.01 -1.81 13.57
N LEU A 147 6.67 -2.68 12.81
CA LEU A 147 6.02 -3.58 11.88
C LEU A 147 6.30 -5.02 12.30
N THR A 148 5.23 -5.78 12.48
CA THR A 148 5.30 -7.22 12.76
C THR A 148 4.66 -8.02 11.63
N ALA A 149 5.21 -9.20 11.36
CA ALA A 149 4.64 -10.16 10.43
C ALA A 149 4.50 -11.55 11.06
N ARG A 150 3.44 -12.29 10.71
CA ARG A 150 3.26 -13.69 11.09
C ARG A 150 2.72 -14.48 9.91
N VAL A 151 3.38 -15.60 9.61
CA VAL A 151 2.89 -16.58 8.64
C VAL A 151 1.98 -17.60 9.31
N THR A 152 0.83 -17.87 8.70
CA THR A 152 -0.09 -18.96 9.03
C THR A 152 -0.46 -19.73 7.76
N GLY A 153 -1.06 -20.91 7.91
CA GLY A 153 -1.44 -21.77 6.78
C GLY A 153 -0.44 -22.89 6.49
N HIS A 154 -0.68 -23.60 5.39
CA HIS A 154 0.04 -24.83 5.02
C HIS A 154 0.90 -24.69 3.78
N TYR A 155 0.66 -23.66 2.96
CA TYR A 155 1.44 -23.42 1.76
C TYR A 155 2.87 -22.98 2.10
N ALA A 156 3.85 -23.60 1.45
CA ALA A 156 5.25 -23.27 1.64
C ALA A 156 5.63 -22.05 0.80
N LEU A 157 5.85 -20.91 1.47
CA LEU A 157 6.25 -19.68 0.78
C LEU A 157 7.55 -19.88 -0.04
N PRO A 158 7.61 -19.37 -1.29
CA PRO A 158 8.80 -19.47 -2.15
C PRO A 158 9.93 -18.52 -1.71
N TYR A 159 9.71 -17.75 -0.64
CA TYR A 159 10.65 -16.79 -0.06
C TYR A 159 10.78 -16.99 1.45
N ARG A 160 11.82 -16.39 2.04
CA ARG A 160 12.09 -16.41 3.48
C ARG A 160 12.15 -15.02 4.11
N GLN A 161 12.17 -13.98 3.27
CA GLN A 161 12.27 -12.59 3.69
C GLN A 161 11.36 -11.70 2.86
N ILE A 162 10.91 -10.60 3.46
CA ILE A 162 10.19 -9.51 2.80
C ILE A 162 11.00 -8.23 3.01
N THR A 163 11.33 -7.54 1.93
CA THR A 163 12.01 -6.25 1.96
C THR A 163 11.00 -5.13 2.22
N VAL A 164 11.16 -4.39 3.30
CA VAL A 164 10.25 -3.33 3.73
C VAL A 164 10.82 -1.97 3.32
N GLY A 165 10.07 -1.23 2.49
CA GLY A 165 10.42 0.13 2.08
C GLY A 165 9.44 1.14 2.66
N PHE A 166 9.94 2.29 3.13
CA PHE A 166 9.12 3.40 3.63
C PHE A 166 9.10 4.55 2.61
N ALA A 167 8.22 5.52 2.82
CA ALA A 167 8.22 6.75 2.04
C ALA A 167 9.58 7.46 2.13
N PRO A 168 10.09 8.07 1.04
CA PRO A 168 11.31 8.85 1.05
C PRO A 168 11.32 9.89 2.17
N GLY A 169 12.43 9.97 2.90
CA GLY A 169 12.60 10.94 3.99
C GLY A 169 12.04 10.51 5.35
N GLU A 170 11.51 9.30 5.49
CA GLU A 170 11.17 8.74 6.82
C GLU A 170 12.42 8.68 7.73
N GLN A 171 12.32 9.27 8.92
CA GLN A 171 13.43 9.38 9.89
C GLN A 171 13.08 8.74 11.24
N ARG A 172 11.85 8.24 11.42
CA ARG A 172 11.43 7.60 12.67
C ARG A 172 12.22 6.32 12.91
N ARG A 173 12.32 5.92 14.17
CA ARG A 173 12.94 4.65 14.55
C ARG A 173 12.06 3.50 14.07
N VAL A 174 12.62 2.62 13.25
CA VAL A 174 11.91 1.45 12.73
C VAL A 174 12.31 0.19 13.49
N SER A 175 11.31 -0.58 13.93
CA SER A 175 11.46 -1.92 14.46
C SER A 175 10.72 -2.92 13.58
N LEU A 176 11.42 -3.94 13.09
CA LEU A 176 10.87 -4.99 12.23
C LEU A 176 10.99 -6.34 12.93
N SER A 177 9.91 -7.12 12.96
CA SER A 177 9.91 -8.46 13.53
C SER A 177 9.00 -9.41 12.75
N GLY A 178 9.43 -10.65 12.55
CA GLY A 178 8.68 -11.60 11.75
C GLY A 178 8.74 -13.02 12.30
N VAL A 179 7.62 -13.72 12.24
CA VAL A 179 7.49 -15.14 12.63
C VAL A 179 7.10 -15.95 11.39
N GLY A 180 7.96 -16.87 10.97
CA GLY A 180 7.78 -17.65 9.74
C GLY A 180 8.28 -16.95 8.47
N VAL A 181 8.56 -15.64 8.54
CA VAL A 181 9.20 -14.83 7.49
C VAL A 181 10.03 -13.72 8.14
N ALA A 182 11.20 -13.41 7.60
CA ALA A 182 12.00 -12.27 8.07
C ALA A 182 11.51 -10.96 7.44
N LEU A 183 11.59 -9.86 8.19
CA LEU A 183 11.38 -8.51 7.65
C LEU A 183 12.73 -7.78 7.64
N VAL A 184 13.12 -7.24 6.49
CA VAL A 184 14.40 -6.54 6.32
C VAL A 184 14.14 -5.16 5.71
N SER A 185 14.79 -4.11 6.21
CA SER A 185 14.66 -2.78 5.60
C SER A 185 15.28 -2.77 4.21
N ALA A 186 14.64 -2.10 3.26
CA ALA A 186 15.31 -1.67 2.04
C ALA A 186 16.48 -0.77 2.44
N THR A 187 17.66 -1.02 1.84
CA THR A 187 18.85 -0.17 1.95
C THR A 187 18.73 1.06 1.08
#